data_AF-A0A200Q7Q9-F1
#
_entry.id   AF-A0A200Q7Q9-F1
#
_cell.length_a   1.000
_cell.length_b   1.000
_cell.length_c   1.000
_cell.angle_alpha   90.00
_cell.angle_beta   90.00
_cell.angle_gamma   90.00
#
_symmetry.space_group_name_H-M   'P 1'
#
loop_
_entity.id
_entity.type
_entity.pdbx_description
1 polymer ?
#
loop_
_entity_poly.entity_id
_entity_poly.type
_entity_poly.pdbx_seq_one_letter_code
_entity_poly.pdbx_strand_id
1 'polypeptide(L)'
;MPNSLLTLLHAWKPKGLPKKGKMLWRFLPTAICWRIWKARNRVAFKGKEVKMEGLINDIKVQVFFWVQGYDEFKGLSIDHIVGRWPDLFIGR
;
A
#
# COMPACT_ATOMS: atom_id res chain seq x y z
N MET A 1 9.28 -13.79 -15.36
CA MET A 1 9.07 -12.46 -14.72
C MET A 1 8.36 -11.55 -15.71
N PRO A 2 7.45 -10.65 -15.27
CA PRO A 2 6.86 -9.67 -16.18
C PRO A 2 7.95 -8.78 -16.78
N ASN A 3 7.83 -8.48 -18.06
CA ASN A 3 8.80 -7.73 -18.86
C ASN A 3 8.65 -6.19 -18.74
N SER A 4 7.61 -5.72 -18.06
CA SER A 4 7.38 -4.30 -17.82
C SER A 4 6.54 -4.08 -16.56
N LEU A 5 6.63 -2.86 -16.00
CA LEU A 5 5.72 -2.41 -14.94
C LEU A 5 4.27 -2.44 -15.41
N LEU A 6 3.99 -2.12 -16.67
CA LEU A 6 2.63 -2.13 -17.21
C LEU A 6 2.04 -3.55 -17.17
N THR A 7 2.82 -4.57 -17.57
CA THR A 7 2.41 -5.98 -17.48
C THR A 7 2.12 -6.39 -16.04
N LEU A 8 2.96 -5.97 -15.09
CA LEU A 8 2.76 -6.22 -13.67
C LEU A 8 1.47 -5.57 -13.15
N LEU A 9 1.22 -4.31 -13.52
CA LEU A 9 0.02 -3.56 -13.13
C LEU A 9 -1.26 -4.19 -13.72
N HIS A 10 -1.21 -4.63 -14.97
CA HIS A 10 -2.34 -5.35 -15.59
C HIS A 10 -2.65 -6.68 -14.90
N ALA A 11 -1.63 -7.37 -14.39
CA ALA A 11 -1.80 -8.59 -13.61
C ALA A 11 -2.31 -8.33 -12.18
N TRP A 12 -2.20 -7.10 -11.67
CA TRP A 12 -2.60 -6.70 -10.32
C TRP A 12 -4.12 -6.51 -10.19
N LYS A 13 -4.87 -7.60 -10.37
CA LYS A 13 -6.34 -7.62 -10.23
C LYS A 13 -6.74 -8.24 -8.90
N PRO A 14 -7.64 -7.61 -8.12
CA PRO A 14 -8.12 -8.21 -6.88
C PRO A 14 -9.01 -9.41 -7.20
N LYS A 15 -8.70 -10.58 -6.61
CA LYS A 15 -9.54 -11.80 -6.67
C LYS A 15 -9.83 -12.26 -5.24
N GLY A 16 -11.10 -12.56 -4.94
CA GLY A 16 -11.50 -13.13 -3.64
C GLY A 16 -11.30 -12.22 -2.41
N LEU A 17 -11.12 -10.91 -2.60
CA LEU A 17 -10.91 -9.97 -1.49
C LEU A 17 -12.24 -9.36 -0.99
N PRO A 18 -12.39 -9.13 0.33
CA PRO A 18 -13.52 -8.38 0.88
C PRO A 18 -13.49 -6.93 0.37
N LYS A 19 -14.61 -6.21 0.50
CA LYS A 19 -14.80 -4.86 -0.09
C LYS A 19 -13.64 -3.90 0.27
N LYS A 20 -13.26 -3.81 1.55
CA LYS A 20 -12.15 -2.96 2.03
C LYS A 20 -10.81 -3.38 1.42
N GLY A 21 -10.48 -4.67 1.51
CA GLY A 21 -9.26 -5.24 0.93
C GLY A 21 -9.17 -5.01 -0.57
N LYS A 22 -10.28 -5.16 -1.30
CA LYS A 22 -10.36 -4.89 -2.75
C LYS A 22 -10.05 -3.43 -3.07
N MET A 23 -10.50 -2.48 -2.26
CA MET A 23 -10.16 -1.06 -2.44
C MET A 23 -8.67 -0.82 -2.19
N LEU A 24 -8.14 -1.24 -1.04
CA LEU A 24 -6.70 -1.11 -0.73
C LEU A 24 -5.84 -1.75 -1.82
N TRP A 25 -6.23 -2.93 -2.30
CA TRP A 25 -5.50 -3.68 -3.33
C TRP A 25 -5.36 -2.90 -4.63
N ARG A 26 -6.37 -2.12 -5.02
CA ARG A 26 -6.33 -1.28 -6.23
C ARG A 26 -5.35 -0.12 -6.12
N PHE A 27 -5.18 0.45 -4.93
CA PHE A 27 -4.30 1.60 -4.70
C PHE A 27 -2.85 1.21 -4.36
N LEU A 28 -2.64 -0.03 -3.90
CA LEU A 28 -1.32 -0.54 -3.50
C LEU A 28 -0.23 -0.33 -4.56
N PRO A 29 -0.41 -0.66 -5.86
CA PRO A 29 0.66 -0.52 -6.84
C PRO A 29 1.16 0.92 -6.96
N THR A 30 0.24 1.88 -7.03
CA THR A 30 0.58 3.30 -7.09
C THR A 30 1.30 3.76 -5.82
N ALA A 31 0.87 3.32 -4.65
CA ALA A 31 1.53 3.65 -3.40
C ALA A 31 2.93 3.03 -3.29
N ILE A 32 3.11 1.80 -3.74
CA ILE A 32 4.41 1.11 -3.79
C ILE A 32 5.38 1.91 -4.68
N CYS A 33 4.99 2.21 -5.93
CA CYS A 33 5.82 3.00 -6.85
C CYS A 33 6.17 4.36 -6.25
N TRP A 34 5.19 5.06 -5.67
CA TRP A 34 5.38 6.37 -5.05
C TRP A 34 6.34 6.33 -3.86
N ARG A 35 6.20 5.35 -2.95
CA ARG A 35 7.08 5.23 -1.78
C ARG A 35 8.48 4.80 -2.15
N ILE A 36 8.65 3.92 -3.14
CA ILE A 36 9.98 3.55 -3.68
C ILE A 36 10.66 4.78 -4.29
N TRP A 37 9.95 5.57 -5.11
CA TRP A 37 10.49 6.81 -5.66
C TRP A 37 10.93 7.79 -4.55
N LYS A 38 10.08 8.01 -3.54
CA LYS A 38 10.43 8.85 -2.37
C LYS A 38 11.61 8.29 -1.56
N ALA A 39 11.73 6.97 -1.41
CA ALA A 39 12.85 6.33 -0.73
C ALA A 39 14.16 6.58 -1.48
N ARG A 40 14.18 6.33 -2.79
CA ARG A 40 15.35 6.59 -3.65
C ARG A 40 15.80 8.04 -3.60
N ASN A 41 14.87 8.99 -3.66
CA ASN A 41 15.20 10.41 -3.55
C ASN A 41 15.75 10.79 -2.16
N ARG A 42 15.26 10.17 -1.08
CA ARG A 42 15.81 10.40 0.26
C ARG A 42 17.26 9.89 0.37
N VAL A 43 17.57 8.75 -0.25
CA VAL A 43 18.96 8.25 -0.31
C VAL A 43 19.82 9.21 -1.13
N ALA A 44 19.42 9.50 -2.36
CA ALA A 44 20.21 10.29 -3.31
C ALA A 44 20.48 11.73 -2.83
N PHE A 45 19.50 12.40 -2.24
CA PHE A 45 19.60 13.82 -1.91
C PHE A 45 19.79 14.12 -0.41
N LYS A 46 19.55 13.13 0.47
CA LYS A 46 19.64 13.34 1.93
C LYS A 46 20.55 12.34 2.63
N GLY A 47 21.18 11.41 1.91
CA GLY A 47 22.07 10.40 2.47
C GLY A 47 21.40 9.48 3.51
N LYS A 48 20.06 9.41 3.53
CA LYS A 48 19.32 8.65 4.56
C LYS A 48 19.22 7.19 4.16
N GLU A 49 19.57 6.29 5.08
CA GLU A 49 19.30 4.86 4.95
C GLU A 49 17.80 4.58 4.93
N VAL A 50 17.39 3.55 4.19
CA VAL A 50 16.00 3.09 4.11
C VAL A 50 15.90 1.66 4.60
N LYS A 51 15.21 1.47 5.73
CA LYS A 51 14.85 0.14 6.25
C LYS A 51 13.62 -0.40 5.53
N MET A 52 13.67 -1.67 5.12
CA MET A 52 12.59 -2.32 4.37
C MET A 52 11.26 -2.31 5.14
N GLU A 53 11.28 -2.64 6.42
CA GLU A 53 10.08 -2.63 7.27
C GLU A 53 9.44 -1.24 7.36
N GLY A 54 10.27 -0.20 7.50
CA GLY A 54 9.82 1.19 7.48
C GLY A 54 9.17 1.56 6.16
N LEU A 55 9.73 1.11 5.03
CA LEU A 55 9.17 1.32 3.70
C LEU A 55 7.81 0.60 3.53
N ILE A 56 7.67 -0.61 4.05
CA ILE A 56 6.41 -1.36 4.02
C ILE A 56 5.32 -0.63 4.82
N ASN A 57 5.65 -0.18 6.04
CA ASN A 57 4.70 0.58 6.86
C ASN A 57 4.33 1.92 6.20
N ASP A 58 5.32 2.62 5.64
CA ASP A 58 5.12 3.82 4.84
C ASP A 58 4.14 3.59 3.67
N ILE A 59 4.17 2.43 3.02
CA ILE A 59 3.25 2.06 1.94
C ILE A 59 1.84 1.83 2.49
N LYS A 60 1.69 1.02 3.55
CA LYS A 60 0.39 0.74 4.17
C LYS A 60 -0.32 2.02 4.60
N VAL A 61 0.42 2.91 5.28
CA VAL A 61 -0.06 4.21 5.74
C VAL A 61 -0.41 5.11 4.56
N GLN A 62 0.42 5.15 3.51
CA GLN A 62 0.14 5.95 2.31
C GLN A 62 -1.15 5.52 1.61
N VAL A 63 -1.39 4.21 1.45
CA VAL A 63 -2.63 3.70 0.85
C VAL A 63 -3.82 4.07 1.73
N PHE A 64 -3.71 3.88 3.05
CA PHE A 64 -4.79 4.21 3.96
C PHE A 64 -5.16 5.69 3.90
N PHE A 65 -4.19 6.60 3.89
CA PHE A 65 -4.45 8.03 3.74
C PHE A 65 -5.21 8.38 2.45
N TRP A 66 -5.02 7.62 1.37
CA TRP A 66 -5.77 7.83 0.13
C TRP A 66 -7.21 7.30 0.18
N VAL A 67 -7.52 6.38 1.09
CA VAL A 67 -8.85 5.74 1.15
C VAL A 67 -9.63 6.03 2.43
N GLN A 68 -9.03 6.66 3.44
CA GLN A 68 -9.67 6.89 4.74
C GLN A 68 -10.94 7.73 4.67
N GLY A 69 -11.13 8.52 3.61
CA GLY A 69 -12.31 9.34 3.40
C GLY A 69 -13.53 8.58 2.86
N TYR A 70 -13.37 7.33 2.42
CA TYR A 70 -14.49 6.50 1.99
C TYR A 70 -15.22 5.88 3.18
N ASP A 71 -16.54 5.72 3.07
CA ASP A 71 -17.39 5.19 4.14
C ASP A 71 -16.92 3.81 4.63
N GLU A 72 -16.37 2.99 3.74
CA GLU A 72 -15.82 1.67 4.07
C GLU A 72 -14.68 1.73 5.11
N PHE A 73 -14.00 2.87 5.24
CA PHE A 73 -12.87 3.08 6.14
C PHE A 73 -13.20 3.95 7.36
N LYS A 74 -14.45 4.41 7.49
CA LYS A 74 -14.89 5.19 8.64
C LYS A 74 -14.66 4.42 9.94
N GLY A 75 -14.08 5.10 10.94
CA GLY A 75 -13.79 4.52 12.25
C GLY A 75 -12.53 3.64 12.31
N LEU A 76 -11.81 3.43 11.20
CA LEU A 76 -10.49 2.79 11.25
C LEU A 76 -9.42 3.79 11.66
N SER A 77 -8.55 3.39 12.59
CA SER A 77 -7.35 4.14 12.96
C SER A 77 -6.12 3.62 12.22
N ILE A 78 -5.04 4.40 12.23
CA ILE A 78 -3.75 3.98 11.69
C ILE A 78 -3.22 2.71 12.36
N ASP A 79 -3.54 2.48 13.64
CA ASP A 79 -3.14 1.27 14.38
C ASP A 79 -3.78 0.01 13.81
N HIS A 80 -5.03 0.12 13.32
CA HIS A 80 -5.67 -1.00 12.61
C HIS A 80 -4.91 -1.34 11.32
N ILE A 81 -4.35 -0.34 10.65
CA ILE A 81 -3.63 -0.51 9.38
C ILE A 81 -2.23 -1.10 9.60
N VAL A 82 -1.51 -0.60 10.59
CA VAL A 82 -0.14 -1.04 10.88
C VAL A 82 -0.16 -2.39 11.60
N GLY A 83 -0.98 -2.53 12.63
CA GLY A 83 -1.02 -3.70 13.51
C GLY A 83 -1.94 -4.83 13.05
N ARG A 84 -2.97 -4.55 12.25
CA ARG A 84 -4.00 -5.53 11.82
C ARG A 84 -4.21 -5.53 10.30
N TRP A 85 -3.14 -5.31 9.54
CA TRP A 85 -3.19 -5.33 8.07
C TRP A 85 -3.86 -6.58 7.47
N PRO A 86 -3.60 -7.83 7.94
CA PRO A 86 -4.19 -9.03 7.36
C PRO A 86 -5.72 -9.05 7.42
N ASP A 87 -6.32 -8.51 8.49
CA ASP A 87 -7.76 -8.49 8.73
C ASP A 87 -8.52 -7.72 7.63
N LEU A 88 -7.84 -6.84 6.90
CA LEU A 88 -8.43 -6.07 5.80
C LEU A 88 -8.59 -6.90 4.52
N PHE A 89 -7.88 -8.03 4.40
CA PHE A 89 -7.84 -8.88 3.21
C PHE A 89 -8.45 -10.26 3.44
N ILE A 90 -8.61 -10.68 4.68
CA ILE A 90 -9.25 -11.95 5.04
C ILE A 90 -10.74 -11.68 5.29
N GLY A 91 -11.62 -12.41 4.59
CA GLY A 91 -13.05 -12.43 4.92
C GLY A 91 -13.25 -13.17 6.25
N ARG A 92 -14.02 -12.59 7.16
CA ARG A 92 -14.62 -13.36 8.27
C ARG A 92 -15.85 -14.08 7.75
#